data_AF-A0A2E6UYB8-F1
#
_entry.id   AF-A0A2E6UYB8-F1
#
_cell.length_a   1.000
_cell.length_b   1.000
_cell.length_c   1.000
_cell.angle_alpha   90.00
_cell.angle_beta   90.00
_cell.angle_gamma   90.00
#
_symmetry.space_group_name_H-M   'P 1'
#
loop_
_entity.id
_entity.type
_entity.pdbx_description
1 polymer ?
#
loop_
_entity_poly.entity_id
_entity_poly.type
_entity_poly.pdbx_seq_one_letter_code
_entity_poly.pdbx_strand_id
1 'polypeptide(L)'
;MAIYNTSSDSANTMVRAFLTKIGEMYLGHSFNTGSGKGKAIWARIKEETFNNKCAFRQTSSDNLTIEHLVMFNREQCGLHHPGNVVPCCKSCNKRLRHSDTKTYFDWEEQLKAVCQDINDLKKRRQKIRNHIKNEGYPKLTEDELNALRAVAMSLYERTSSELEKSMDLFMDIDKTLVRRR
;
A
#
# COMPACT_ATOMS: atom_id res chain seq x y z
N MET A 1 10.93 -9.60 -4.84
CA MET A 1 10.75 -9.38 -6.30
C MET A 1 9.79 -10.44 -6.82
N ALA A 2 9.00 -10.13 -7.85
CA ALA A 2 8.15 -11.15 -8.48
C ALA A 2 9.04 -12.21 -9.14
N ILE A 3 8.61 -13.47 -9.09
CA ILE A 3 9.33 -14.60 -9.73
C ILE A 3 9.13 -14.54 -11.26
N TYR A 4 8.02 -13.95 -11.70
CA TYR A 4 7.68 -13.67 -13.09
C TYR A 4 7.10 -12.25 -13.15
N ASN A 5 7.66 -11.40 -14.00
CA ASN A 5 7.24 -9.99 -14.10
C ASN A 5 6.23 -9.83 -15.23
N THR A 6 5.13 -9.14 -14.94
CA THR A 6 4.10 -8.76 -15.89
C THR A 6 4.06 -7.24 -16.07
N SER A 7 3.40 -6.75 -17.13
CA SER A 7 3.13 -5.32 -17.28
C SER A 7 2.32 -4.77 -16.09
N SER A 8 1.45 -5.59 -15.50
CA SER A 8 0.67 -5.23 -14.32
C SER A 8 1.54 -5.00 -13.08
N ASP A 9 2.66 -5.71 -12.92
CA ASP A 9 3.59 -5.51 -11.80
C ASP A 9 4.29 -4.16 -11.89
N SER A 10 4.71 -3.78 -13.09
CA SER A 10 5.30 -2.46 -13.38
C SER A 10 4.29 -1.34 -13.16
N ALA A 11 3.06 -1.53 -13.65
CA ALA A 11 1.96 -0.58 -13.45
C ALA A 11 1.59 -0.39 -11.97
N ASN A 12 1.50 -1.48 -11.19
CA ASN A 12 1.28 -1.40 -9.75
C ASN A 12 2.45 -0.70 -9.03
N THR A 13 3.69 -0.95 -9.46
CA THR A 13 4.87 -0.27 -8.92
C THR A 13 4.83 1.24 -9.20
N MET A 14 4.42 1.65 -10.39
CA MET A 14 4.23 3.06 -10.75
C MET A 14 3.16 3.73 -9.88
N VAL A 15 2.00 3.08 -9.68
CA VAL A 15 0.94 3.59 -8.80
C VAL A 15 1.46 3.76 -7.36
N ARG A 16 2.22 2.80 -6.85
CA ARG A 16 2.83 2.89 -5.51
C ARG A 16 3.84 4.03 -5.43
N ALA A 17 4.69 4.22 -6.45
CA ALA A 17 5.62 5.34 -6.48
C ALA A 17 4.88 6.68 -6.46
N PHE A 18 3.81 6.82 -7.24
CA PHE A 18 2.93 7.99 -7.23
C PHE A 18 2.32 8.26 -5.85
N LEU A 19 1.64 7.27 -5.26
CA LEU A 19 1.01 7.41 -3.94
C LEU A 19 2.05 7.61 -2.81
N THR A 20 3.30 7.18 -3.00
CA THR A 20 4.41 7.54 -2.10
C THR A 20 4.70 9.02 -2.19
N LYS A 21 4.87 9.55 -3.41
CA LYS A 21 5.19 10.97 -3.62
C LYS A 21 4.11 11.89 -3.10
N ILE A 22 2.84 11.52 -3.28
CA ILE A 22 1.72 12.27 -2.69
C ILE A 22 1.76 12.18 -1.16
N GLY A 23 2.02 11.00 -0.58
CA GLY A 23 2.18 10.85 0.87
C GLY A 23 3.31 11.71 1.44
N GLU A 24 4.47 11.72 0.78
CA GLU A 24 5.62 12.56 1.16
C GLU A 24 5.33 14.06 1.05
N MET A 25 4.54 14.47 0.05
CA MET A 25 4.10 15.85 -0.12
C MET A 25 3.24 16.32 1.06
N TYR A 26 2.26 15.52 1.50
CA TYR A 26 1.47 15.84 2.70
C TYR A 26 2.29 15.78 3.99
N LEU A 27 3.28 14.89 4.06
CA LEU A 27 4.16 14.76 5.23
C LEU A 27 5.20 15.89 5.33
N GLY A 28 5.54 16.54 4.21
CA GLY A 28 6.56 17.58 4.12
C GLY A 28 8.00 17.05 4.07
N HIS A 29 8.21 15.73 4.00
CA HIS A 29 9.53 15.11 3.82
C HIS A 29 9.42 13.68 3.31
N SER A 30 10.56 13.08 2.92
CA SER A 30 10.58 11.70 2.43
C SER A 30 10.24 10.68 3.52
N PHE A 31 9.57 9.59 3.14
CA PHE A 31 9.18 8.49 4.02
C PHE A 31 9.71 7.15 3.52
N ASN A 32 11.03 7.07 3.37
CA ASN A 32 11.72 5.81 3.08
C ASN A 32 11.92 5.02 4.38
N THR A 33 11.16 3.94 4.57
CA THR A 33 11.24 3.12 5.80
C THR A 33 12.51 2.27 5.90
N GLY A 34 13.32 2.20 4.84
CA GLY A 34 14.61 1.50 4.81
C GLY A 34 15.82 2.37 5.16
N SER A 35 15.70 3.71 5.16
CA SER A 35 16.83 4.60 5.42
C SER A 35 16.43 5.97 6.03
N GLY A 36 17.41 6.69 6.57
CA GLY A 36 17.25 8.07 7.04
C GLY A 36 16.11 8.28 8.04
N LYS A 37 15.42 9.42 7.93
CA LYS A 37 14.32 9.83 8.82
C LYS A 37 13.14 8.87 8.77
N GLY A 38 12.79 8.34 7.59
CA GLY A 38 11.69 7.40 7.43
C GLY A 38 11.91 6.09 8.20
N LYS A 39 13.14 5.56 8.22
CA LYS A 39 13.52 4.40 9.03
C LYS A 39 13.35 4.66 10.53
N ALA A 40 13.78 5.83 11.01
CA ALA A 40 13.63 6.21 12.42
C ALA A 40 12.15 6.33 12.82
N ILE A 41 11.33 6.96 11.98
CA ILE A 41 9.87 7.05 12.19
C ILE A 41 9.24 5.65 12.23
N TRP A 42 9.61 4.77 11.30
CA TRP A 42 9.09 3.41 11.28
C TRP A 42 9.49 2.61 12.54
N ALA A 43 10.74 2.72 12.98
CA ALA A 43 11.21 2.12 14.22
C ALA A 43 10.38 2.59 15.42
N ARG A 44 10.16 3.91 15.57
CA ARG A 44 9.31 4.49 16.62
C ARG A 44 7.87 3.96 16.58
N ILE A 45 7.25 3.91 15.41
CA ILE A 45 5.88 3.38 15.27
C ILE A 45 5.84 1.93 15.76
N LYS A 46 6.78 1.10 15.29
CA LYS A 46 6.83 -0.31 15.64
C LYS A 46 7.13 -0.53 17.14
N GLU A 47 8.12 0.16 17.67
CA GLU A 47 8.69 -0.08 19.01
C GLU A 47 7.95 0.67 20.11
N GLU A 48 7.67 1.96 19.93
CA GLU A 48 7.07 2.80 20.97
C GLU A 48 5.55 2.86 20.84
N THR A 49 5.03 2.96 19.62
CA THR A 49 3.58 3.06 19.43
C THR A 49 2.93 1.69 19.57
N PHE A 50 3.46 0.67 18.90
CA PHE A 50 2.87 -0.67 18.87
C PHE A 50 3.56 -1.71 19.75
N ASN A 51 4.63 -1.36 20.48
CA ASN A 51 5.35 -2.24 21.41
C ASN A 51 5.83 -3.55 20.76
N ASN A 52 6.34 -3.47 19.52
CA ASN A 52 6.75 -4.62 18.70
C ASN A 52 5.66 -5.72 18.60
N LYS A 53 4.39 -5.31 18.53
CA LYS A 53 3.24 -6.20 18.33
C LYS A 53 2.49 -5.86 17.06
N CYS A 54 1.81 -6.85 16.50
CA CYS A 54 0.93 -6.64 15.36
C CYS A 54 -0.25 -5.74 15.76
N ALA A 55 -0.61 -4.78 14.91
CA ALA A 55 -1.74 -3.88 15.12
C ALA A 55 -3.08 -4.64 15.20
N PHE A 56 -3.18 -5.77 14.49
CA PHE A 56 -4.38 -6.60 14.43
C PHE A 56 -4.38 -7.77 15.42
N ARG A 57 -3.23 -8.16 15.99
CA ARG A 57 -3.10 -9.29 16.93
C ARG A 57 -2.01 -9.05 17.98
N GLN A 58 -2.23 -9.41 19.24
CA GLN A 58 -1.30 -9.21 20.36
C GLN A 58 -0.02 -10.06 20.31
N THR A 59 0.21 -10.79 19.22
CA THR A 59 1.41 -11.58 19.00
C THR A 59 2.61 -10.65 18.77
N SER A 60 3.58 -10.71 19.69
CA SER A 60 4.92 -10.18 19.44
C SER A 60 5.58 -11.03 18.35
N SER A 61 6.33 -10.37 17.47
CA SER A 61 7.09 -11.06 16.43
C SER A 61 8.25 -10.19 15.97
N ASP A 62 9.41 -10.80 15.77
CA ASP A 62 10.56 -10.11 15.20
C ASP A 62 10.37 -9.83 13.69
N ASN A 63 9.40 -10.50 13.05
CA ASN A 63 9.14 -10.44 11.62
C ASN A 63 7.90 -9.59 11.28
N LEU A 64 7.68 -8.49 12.01
CA LEU A 64 6.61 -7.56 11.70
C LEU A 64 6.89 -6.83 10.38
N THR A 65 5.91 -6.88 9.49
CA THR A 65 5.92 -6.21 8.19
C THR A 65 5.11 -4.92 8.25
N ILE A 66 5.37 -4.02 7.31
CA ILE A 66 4.53 -2.84 7.09
C ILE A 66 3.22 -3.30 6.45
N GLU A 67 2.09 -2.90 7.04
CA GLU A 67 0.77 -2.96 6.42
C GLU A 67 0.20 -1.55 6.31
N HIS A 68 -0.46 -1.27 5.18
CA HIS A 68 -1.16 0.00 4.97
C HIS A 68 -2.63 -0.14 5.38
N LEU A 69 -3.13 0.73 6.25
CA LEU A 69 -4.51 0.68 6.76
C LEU A 69 -5.52 0.91 5.63
N VAL A 70 -5.35 2.00 4.88
CA VAL A 70 -5.96 2.23 3.56
C VAL A 70 -5.03 1.62 2.52
N MET A 71 -5.54 0.73 1.67
CA MET A 71 -4.70 -0.05 0.76
C MET A 71 -3.93 0.84 -0.21
N PHE A 72 -2.64 0.55 -0.35
CA PHE A 72 -1.69 1.26 -1.21
C PHE A 72 -1.77 0.75 -2.66
N ASN A 73 -2.93 0.97 -3.29
CA ASN A 73 -3.26 0.52 -4.63
C ASN A 73 -4.13 1.56 -5.37
N ARG A 74 -4.43 1.30 -6.65
CA ARG A 74 -5.19 2.21 -7.51
C ARG A 74 -6.67 2.37 -7.15
N GLU A 75 -7.23 1.45 -6.34
CA GLU A 75 -8.65 1.44 -5.98
C GLU A 75 -8.92 2.28 -4.72
N GLN A 76 -8.13 2.04 -3.67
CA GLN A 76 -8.28 2.73 -2.38
C GLN A 76 -7.39 3.96 -2.24
N CYS A 77 -6.33 4.08 -3.05
CA CYS A 77 -5.40 5.23 -3.06
C CYS A 77 -4.83 5.60 -1.69
N GLY A 78 -4.64 4.63 -0.79
CA GLY A 78 -4.00 4.88 0.50
C GLY A 78 -2.57 5.35 0.31
N LEU A 79 -2.16 6.42 1.00
CA LEU A 79 -0.83 7.02 0.80
C LEU A 79 0.24 6.27 1.61
N HIS A 80 1.48 6.23 1.12
CA HIS A 80 2.60 5.76 1.94
C HIS A 80 3.00 6.86 2.91
N HIS A 81 2.40 6.83 4.09
CA HIS A 81 2.49 7.86 5.12
C HIS A 81 2.57 7.21 6.52
N PRO A 82 3.30 7.80 7.50
CA PRO A 82 3.39 7.27 8.86
C PRO A 82 2.04 6.89 9.47
N GLY A 83 1.05 7.77 9.35
CA GLY A 83 -0.30 7.52 9.86
C GLY A 83 -1.13 6.48 9.10
N ASN A 84 -0.68 6.02 7.94
CA ASN A 84 -1.32 4.93 7.20
C ASN A 84 -0.61 3.59 7.37
N VAL A 85 0.58 3.55 7.98
CA VAL A 85 1.35 2.31 8.12
C VAL A 85 1.35 1.82 9.55
N VAL A 86 1.21 0.50 9.72
CA VAL A 86 1.24 -0.18 11.01
C VAL A 86 2.04 -1.48 10.95
N PRO A 87 2.62 -1.95 12.07
CA PRO A 87 3.24 -3.26 12.11
C PRO A 87 2.18 -4.37 12.05
N CYS A 88 2.43 -5.34 11.19
CA CYS A 88 1.52 -6.43 10.93
C CYS A 88 2.28 -7.74 10.78
N CYS A 89 1.82 -8.79 11.45
CA CYS A 89 2.39 -10.12 11.29
C CYS A 89 1.94 -10.72 9.95
N LYS A 90 2.72 -11.67 9.42
CA LYS A 90 2.49 -12.30 8.10
C LYS A 90 1.08 -12.89 7.93
N SER A 91 0.50 -13.44 9.00
CA SER A 91 -0.87 -13.99 8.96
C SER A 91 -1.94 -12.91 8.81
N CYS A 92 -1.75 -11.74 9.44
CA CYS A 92 -2.69 -10.63 9.40
C CYS A 92 -2.50 -9.75 8.15
N ASN A 93 -1.29 -9.72 7.58
CA ASN A 93 -0.97 -9.02 6.34
C ASN A 93 -1.64 -9.68 5.11
N LYS A 94 -2.19 -10.88 5.27
CA LYS A 94 -3.13 -11.47 4.31
C LYS A 94 -4.54 -10.95 4.61
N ARG A 95 -4.85 -9.79 4.03
CA ARG A 95 -6.17 -9.16 4.14
C ARG A 95 -7.25 -10.05 3.54
N LEU A 96 -8.33 -10.25 4.29
CA LEU A 96 -9.48 -11.03 3.85
C LEU A 96 -10.23 -10.29 2.72
N ARG A 97 -11.09 -11.02 2.01
CA ARG A 97 -11.90 -10.50 0.93
C ARG A 97 -13.36 -10.84 1.14
N HIS A 98 -14.23 -9.92 0.75
CA HIS A 98 -15.67 -10.12 0.67
C HIS A 98 -15.97 -11.22 -0.36
N SER A 99 -16.78 -12.21 0.02
CA SER A 99 -17.02 -13.41 -0.79
C SER A 99 -17.76 -13.12 -2.10
N ASP A 100 -18.64 -12.12 -2.07
CA ASP A 100 -19.51 -11.65 -3.13
C ASP A 100 -18.78 -10.69 -4.10
N THR A 101 -18.18 -9.62 -3.58
CA THR A 101 -17.57 -8.56 -4.41
C THR A 101 -16.10 -8.83 -4.75
N LYS A 102 -15.46 -9.80 -4.06
CA LYS A 102 -14.00 -10.08 -4.13
C LYS A 102 -13.10 -8.91 -3.75
N THR A 103 -13.68 -7.83 -3.23
CA THR A 103 -12.96 -6.66 -2.72
C THR A 103 -12.28 -6.99 -1.40
N TYR A 104 -11.18 -6.29 -1.12
CA TYR A 104 -10.45 -6.45 0.14
C TYR A 104 -11.19 -5.80 1.30
N PHE A 105 -11.14 -6.43 2.46
CA PHE A 105 -11.61 -5.84 3.71
C PHE A 105 -10.90 -4.51 3.98
N ASP A 106 -11.60 -3.54 4.55
CA ASP A 106 -10.94 -2.41 5.18
C ASP A 106 -10.20 -2.85 6.46
N TRP A 107 -9.43 -1.94 7.07
CA TRP A 107 -8.67 -2.30 8.27
C TRP A 107 -9.57 -2.55 9.50
N GLU A 108 -10.76 -1.95 9.59
CA GLU A 108 -11.70 -2.21 10.69
C GLU A 108 -12.35 -3.59 10.53
N GLU A 109 -12.76 -3.96 9.32
CA GLU A 109 -13.26 -5.27 8.95
C GLU A 109 -12.21 -6.36 9.20
N GLN A 110 -10.97 -6.14 8.76
CA GLN A 110 -9.85 -7.03 9.03
C GLN A 110 -9.61 -7.18 10.54
N LEU A 111 -9.67 -6.08 11.30
CA LEU A 111 -9.50 -6.13 12.74
C LEU A 111 -10.63 -6.93 13.43
N LYS A 112 -11.89 -6.72 13.03
CA LYS A 112 -13.04 -7.47 13.54
C LYS A 112 -12.94 -8.97 13.22
N ALA A 113 -12.49 -9.31 12.02
CA ALA A 113 -12.35 -10.71 11.60
C ALA A 113 -11.20 -11.43 12.31
N VAL A 114 -10.14 -10.72 12.68
CA VAL A 114 -8.94 -11.29 13.32
C VAL A 114 -9.05 -11.33 14.85
N CYS A 115 -9.78 -10.40 15.46
CA CYS A 115 -9.88 -10.24 16.91
C CYS A 115 -11.17 -10.88 17.46
N GLN A 116 -11.01 -11.87 18.34
CA GLN A 116 -12.15 -12.61 18.93
C GLN A 116 -12.72 -11.94 20.19
N ASP A 117 -11.90 -11.19 20.94
CA ASP A 117 -12.32 -10.53 22.18
C ASP A 117 -12.78 -9.09 21.94
N ILE A 118 -13.99 -8.75 22.41
CA ILE A 118 -14.62 -7.44 22.17
C ILE A 118 -13.85 -6.30 22.86
N ASN A 119 -13.26 -6.54 24.02
CA ASN A 119 -12.54 -5.50 24.76
C ASN A 119 -11.20 -5.18 24.11
N ASP A 120 -10.47 -6.20 23.67
CA ASP A 120 -9.24 -6.11 22.89
C ASP A 120 -9.50 -5.45 21.52
N LEU A 121 -10.60 -5.80 20.85
CA LEU A 121 -11.07 -5.14 19.62
C LEU A 121 -11.23 -3.63 19.82
N LYS A 122 -11.95 -3.21 20.87
CA LYS A 122 -12.15 -1.79 21.20
C LYS A 122 -10.82 -1.08 21.45
N LYS A 123 -9.94 -1.68 22.27
CA LYS A 123 -8.62 -1.12 22.61
C LYS A 123 -7.74 -0.95 21.36
N ARG A 124 -7.66 -1.96 20.49
CA ARG A 124 -6.85 -1.92 19.27
C ARG A 124 -7.39 -0.94 18.24
N ARG A 125 -8.71 -0.93 18.05
CA ARG A 125 -9.36 0.05 17.17
C ARG A 125 -9.05 1.47 17.62
N GLN A 126 -9.13 1.73 18.93
CA GLN A 126 -8.79 3.05 19.47
C GLN A 126 -7.30 3.36 19.28
N LYS A 127 -6.41 2.38 19.49
CA LYS A 127 -4.98 2.55 19.27
C LYS A 127 -4.65 2.91 17.82
N ILE A 128 -5.24 2.22 16.84
CA ILE A 128 -5.06 2.53 15.41
C ILE A 128 -5.62 3.92 15.09
N ARG A 129 -6.82 4.28 15.59
CA ARG A 129 -7.38 5.63 15.38
C ARG A 129 -6.51 6.73 15.97
N ASN A 130 -5.98 6.51 17.17
CA ASN A 130 -5.03 7.44 17.79
C ASN A 130 -3.75 7.55 16.98
N HIS A 131 -3.22 6.44 16.46
CA HIS A 131 -2.06 6.42 15.57
C HIS A 131 -2.29 7.26 14.31
N ILE A 132 -3.38 7.02 13.57
CA ILE A 132 -3.75 7.78 12.37
C ILE A 132 -3.78 9.29 12.67
N LYS A 133 -4.38 9.68 13.80
CA LYS A 133 -4.49 11.08 14.23
C LYS A 133 -3.14 11.67 14.63
N ASN A 134 -2.38 10.97 15.47
CA ASN A 134 -1.12 11.45 16.04
C ASN A 134 -0.03 11.60 14.97
N GLU A 135 -0.03 10.73 13.97
CA GLU A 135 0.88 10.80 12.83
C GLU A 135 0.40 11.78 11.75
N GLY A 136 -0.78 12.41 11.91
CA GLY A 136 -1.27 13.44 10.98
C GLY A 136 -1.62 12.92 9.59
N TYR A 137 -2.22 11.72 9.46
CA TYR A 137 -2.65 11.25 8.14
C TYR A 137 -3.65 12.22 7.50
N PRO A 138 -3.47 12.63 6.22
CA PRO A 138 -4.32 13.63 5.59
C PRO A 138 -5.78 13.17 5.50
N LYS A 139 -6.69 14.09 5.78
CA LYS A 139 -8.13 13.92 5.60
C LYS A 139 -8.53 14.45 4.22
N LEU A 140 -8.42 13.59 3.23
CA LEU A 140 -8.79 13.91 1.86
C LEU A 140 -10.31 14.00 1.71
N THR A 141 -10.78 14.97 0.96
CA THR A 141 -12.18 15.04 0.54
C THR A 141 -12.50 13.95 -0.48
N GLU A 142 -13.78 13.72 -0.75
CA GLU A 142 -14.20 12.78 -1.78
C GLU A 142 -13.68 13.18 -3.17
N ASP A 143 -13.70 14.47 -3.50
CA ASP A 143 -13.18 15.00 -4.76
C ASP A 143 -11.66 14.80 -4.89
N GLU A 144 -10.90 15.05 -3.82
CA GLU A 144 -9.45 14.79 -3.81
C GLU A 144 -9.14 13.31 -3.98
N LEU A 145 -9.90 12.42 -3.33
CA LEU A 145 -9.76 10.98 -3.50
C LEU A 145 -10.12 10.53 -4.93
N ASN A 146 -11.18 11.08 -5.51
CA ASN A 146 -11.59 10.79 -6.87
C ASN A 146 -10.55 11.27 -7.89
N ALA A 147 -9.94 12.43 -7.67
CA ALA A 147 -8.82 12.91 -8.48
C ALA A 147 -7.60 11.97 -8.37
N LEU A 148 -7.23 11.54 -7.17
CA LEU A 148 -6.14 10.57 -6.97
C LEU A 148 -6.42 9.24 -7.68
N ARG A 149 -7.65 8.73 -7.59
CA ARG A 149 -8.08 7.51 -8.30
C ARG A 149 -7.97 7.67 -9.81
N ALA A 150 -8.47 8.77 -10.36
CA ALA A 150 -8.40 9.05 -11.79
C ALA A 150 -6.94 9.06 -12.29
N VAL A 151 -6.04 9.73 -11.56
CA VAL A 151 -4.61 9.75 -11.89
C VAL A 151 -3.98 8.37 -11.75
N ALA A 152 -4.27 7.64 -10.66
CA ALA A 152 -3.73 6.31 -10.42
C ALA A 152 -4.18 5.29 -11.48
N MET A 153 -5.46 5.34 -11.89
CA MET A 153 -5.99 4.51 -12.98
C MET A 153 -5.30 4.84 -14.31
N SER A 154 -5.22 6.13 -14.66
CA SER A 154 -4.53 6.56 -15.88
C SER A 154 -3.05 6.16 -15.92
N LEU A 155 -2.34 6.26 -14.78
CA LEU A 155 -0.96 5.79 -14.67
C LEU A 155 -0.86 4.27 -14.84
N TYR A 156 -1.78 3.52 -14.23
CA TYR A 156 -1.82 2.08 -14.35
C TYR A 156 -2.00 1.65 -15.81
N GLU A 157 -3.03 2.17 -16.50
CA GLU A 157 -3.37 1.81 -17.89
C GLU A 157 -2.25 2.15 -18.88
N ARG A 158 -1.66 3.34 -18.75
CA ARG A 158 -0.53 3.75 -19.60
C ARG A 158 0.67 2.84 -19.38
N THR A 159 1.03 2.56 -18.12
CA THR A 159 2.18 1.71 -17.82
C THR A 159 1.93 0.25 -18.23
N SER A 160 0.71 -0.26 -18.06
CA SER A 160 0.38 -1.65 -18.42
C SER A 160 0.36 -1.89 -19.92
N SER A 161 -0.04 -0.90 -20.72
CA SER A 161 -0.07 -1.00 -22.19
C SER A 161 1.28 -0.79 -22.85
N GLU A 162 2.26 -0.20 -22.15
CA GLU A 162 3.55 0.17 -22.75
C GLU A 162 4.40 -1.04 -23.15
N LEU A 163 4.27 -2.15 -22.42
CA LEU A 163 4.99 -3.39 -22.76
C LEU A 163 4.51 -3.95 -24.10
N GLU A 164 3.20 -4.01 -24.32
CA GLU A 164 2.60 -4.54 -25.56
C GLU A 164 2.99 -3.68 -26.75
N LYS A 165 2.87 -2.35 -26.65
CA LYS A 165 3.32 -1.41 -27.68
C LYS A 165 4.80 -1.59 -28.03
N SER A 166 5.64 -1.80 -27.01
CA SER A 166 7.07 -2.02 -27.19
C SER A 166 7.35 -3.35 -27.90
N MET A 167 6.57 -4.39 -27.61
CA MET A 167 6.66 -5.69 -28.29
C MET A 167 6.22 -5.59 -29.75
N ASP A 168 5.11 -4.92 -30.03
CA ASP A 168 4.62 -4.70 -31.41
C ASP A 168 5.66 -3.95 -32.24
N LEU A 169 6.22 -2.87 -31.70
CA LEU A 169 7.30 -2.12 -32.34
C LEU A 169 8.52 -3.00 -32.61
N PHE A 170 8.94 -3.82 -31.64
CA PHE A 170 10.05 -4.75 -31.81
C PHE A 170 9.78 -5.77 -32.92
N MET A 171 8.58 -6.37 -32.95
CA MET A 171 8.19 -7.34 -33.97
C MET A 171 8.16 -6.71 -35.38
N ASP A 172 7.71 -5.46 -35.49
CA ASP A 172 7.68 -4.77 -36.78
C ASP A 172 9.08 -4.42 -37.27
N ILE A 173 9.98 -3.97 -36.38
CA ILE A 173 11.39 -3.77 -36.71
C ILE A 173 12.03 -5.10 -37.14
N ASP A 174 11.82 -6.19 -36.40
CA ASP A 174 12.40 -7.50 -36.72
C ASP A 174 11.99 -8.01 -38.10
N LYS A 175 10.69 -7.91 -38.45
CA LYS A 175 10.19 -8.24 -39.81
C LYS A 175 10.93 -7.46 -40.90
N THR A 176 11.24 -6.18 -40.67
CA THR A 176 11.97 -5.37 -41.67
C THR A 176 13.44 -5.75 -41.78
N LEU A 177 14.07 -6.18 -40.69
CA LEU A 177 15.47 -6.61 -40.67
C LEU A 177 15.64 -8.00 -41.31
N VAL A 178 14.73 -8.93 -41.04
CA VAL A 178 14.74 -10.28 -41.64
C VAL A 178 14.50 -10.23 -43.14
N ARG A 179 13.61 -9.36 -43.64
CA ARG A 179 13.39 -9.16 -45.09
C ARG A 179 14.57 -8.52 -45.83
N ARG A 180 15.57 -8.02 -45.11
CA ARG A 180 16.81 -7.45 -45.67
C ARG A 180 17.99 -8.44 -45.63
N ARG A 181 17.80 -9.66 -45.14
CA ARG A 181 18.74 -10.78 -45.25
C ARG A 181 18.26 -11.75 -46.32
#